data_AF-K6CWQ4-F1
#
_entry.id   AF-K6CWQ4-F1
#
_cell.length_a   1.000
_cell.length_b   1.000
_cell.length_c   1.000
_cell.angle_alpha   90.00
_cell.angle_beta   90.00
_cell.angle_gamma   90.00
#
_symmetry.space_group_name_H-M   'P 1'
#
loop_
_entity.id
_entity.type
_entity.pdbx_description
1 polymer ?
#
loop_
_entity_poly.entity_id
_entity_poly.type
_entity_poly.pdbx_seq_one_letter_code
_entity_poly.pdbx_strand_id
1 'polypeptide(L)'
;MREGKPYWYGIIGGLILVLYGIIPTLQKFPSFGRVYAAYGGVFIILSVLWGWGVDKKAPDTYDWIGAAVCLIGVSVMLWAPRH
;
A
#
# COMPACT_ATOMS: atom_id res chain seq x y z
N MET A 1 -29.80 0.45 -10.41
CA MET A 1 -28.69 1.28 -9.91
C MET A 1 -29.15 1.92 -8.63
N ARG A 2 -28.80 1.33 -7.48
CA ARG A 2 -29.27 1.81 -6.17
C ARG A 2 -28.91 3.30 -6.07
N GLU A 3 -29.87 4.14 -5.69
CA GLU A 3 -29.80 5.62 -5.64
C GLU A 3 -30.07 6.41 -6.94
N GLY A 4 -30.50 5.79 -8.05
CA GLY A 4 -30.86 6.56 -9.27
C GLY A 4 -29.65 7.13 -10.04
N LYS A 5 -28.43 6.68 -9.70
CA LYS A 5 -27.21 7.06 -10.42
C LYS A 5 -27.20 6.48 -11.85
N PRO A 6 -26.63 7.19 -12.84
CA PRO A 6 -26.70 6.79 -14.25
C PRO A 6 -25.85 5.55 -14.59
N TYR A 7 -26.26 4.79 -15.61
CA TYR A 7 -25.65 3.50 -16.02
C TYR A 7 -24.17 3.58 -16.30
N TRP A 8 -23.75 4.72 -16.81
CA TRP A 8 -22.37 5.01 -17.12
C TRP A 8 -21.45 4.95 -15.89
N TYR A 9 -21.94 5.27 -14.68
CA TYR A 9 -21.15 5.14 -13.44
C TYR A 9 -20.81 3.68 -13.12
N GLY A 10 -21.74 2.76 -13.35
CA GLY A 10 -21.52 1.33 -13.15
C GLY A 10 -20.51 0.77 -14.16
N ILE A 11 -20.63 1.18 -15.43
CA ILE A 11 -19.70 0.79 -16.49
C ILE A 11 -18.29 1.32 -16.20
N ILE A 12 -18.15 2.61 -15.92
CA ILE A 12 -16.85 3.22 -15.62
C ILE A 12 -16.25 2.58 -14.38
N GLY A 13 -17.02 2.41 -13.30
CA GLY A 13 -16.54 1.78 -12.08
C GLY A 13 -16.07 0.33 -12.31
N GLY A 14 -16.83 -0.43 -13.10
CA GLY A 14 -16.45 -1.79 -13.49
C GLY A 14 -15.17 -1.81 -14.33
N LEU A 15 -15.02 -0.89 -15.27
CA LEU A 15 -13.84 -0.79 -16.13
C LEU A 15 -12.60 -0.39 -15.32
N ILE A 16 -12.74 0.53 -14.37
CA ILE A 16 -11.66 0.89 -13.42
C ILE A 16 -11.27 -0.31 -12.56
N LEU A 17 -12.23 -1.09 -12.05
CA LEU A 17 -11.94 -2.29 -11.26
C LEU A 17 -11.19 -3.36 -12.07
N VAL A 18 -11.59 -3.59 -13.32
CA VAL A 18 -10.90 -4.53 -14.22
C VAL A 18 -9.47 -4.05 -14.48
N LEU A 19 -9.29 -2.76 -14.79
CA LEU A 19 -7.95 -2.18 -14.99
C LEU A 19 -7.10 -2.28 -13.72
N TYR A 20 -7.66 -2.01 -12.55
CA TYR A 20 -6.98 -2.15 -11.26
C TYR A 20 -6.50 -3.58 -11.02
N GLY A 21 -7.26 -4.60 -11.47
CA GLY A 21 -6.85 -6.00 -11.39
C GLY A 21 -5.76 -6.38 -12.40
N ILE A 22 -5.80 -5.83 -13.62
CA ILE A 22 -4.87 -6.18 -14.70
C ILE A 22 -3.51 -5.48 -14.54
N ILE A 23 -3.49 -4.20 -14.17
CA ILE A 23 -2.26 -3.39 -14.10
C ILE A 23 -1.16 -4.05 -13.23
N PRO A 24 -1.44 -4.57 -12.01
CA PRO A 24 -0.44 -5.24 -11.19
C PRO A 24 0.13 -6.53 -11.82
N THR A 25 -0.63 -7.21 -12.68
CA THR A 25 -0.17 -8.44 -13.37
C THR A 25 0.84 -8.16 -14.47
N LEU A 26 0.84 -6.93 -15.01
CA LEU A 26 1.81 -6.48 -16.03
C LEU A 26 3.16 -6.08 -15.43
N GLN A 27 3.29 -6.09 -14.10
CA GLN A 27 4.47 -5.64 -13.38
C GLN A 27 5.62 -6.65 -13.55
N LYS A 28 6.51 -6.42 -14.52
CA LYS A 28 7.72 -7.22 -14.76
C LYS A 28 8.84 -6.84 -13.77
N PHE A 29 8.77 -7.37 -12.54
CA PHE A 29 9.83 -7.22 -11.54
C PHE A 29 10.35 -8.59 -11.04
N PRO A 30 11.62 -8.68 -10.58
CA PRO A 30 12.29 -9.95 -10.29
C PRO A 30 11.63 -10.81 -9.20
N SER A 31 10.79 -10.22 -8.35
CA SER A 31 9.99 -10.93 -7.35
C SER A 31 8.79 -10.07 -6.93
N PHE A 32 7.58 -10.49 -7.32
CA PHE A 32 6.33 -9.82 -6.95
C PHE A 32 6.21 -9.57 -5.44
N GLY A 33 6.66 -10.54 -4.64
CA GLY A 33 6.65 -10.44 -3.17
C GLY A 33 7.56 -9.34 -2.61
N ARG A 34 8.70 -9.03 -3.25
CA ARG A 34 9.61 -7.94 -2.82
C ARG A 34 9.00 -6.58 -3.06
N VAL A 35 8.34 -6.39 -4.19
CA VAL A 35 7.65 -5.13 -4.51
C VAL A 35 6.49 -4.90 -3.54
N TYR A 36 5.71 -5.94 -3.25
CA TYR A 36 4.65 -5.87 -2.24
C TYR A 36 5.19 -5.57 -0.83
N ALA A 37 6.34 -6.14 -0.45
CA ALA A 37 7.00 -5.80 0.82
C ALA A 37 7.40 -4.32 0.88
N ALA A 38 7.97 -3.76 -0.20
CA ALA A 38 8.28 -2.33 -0.28
C ALA A 38 7.03 -1.46 -0.13
N TYR A 39 5.93 -1.80 -0.80
CA TYR A 39 4.66 -1.07 -0.66
C TYR A 39 4.14 -1.12 0.78
N GLY A 40 4.27 -2.26 1.46
CA GLY A 40 3.95 -2.38 2.88
C GLY A 40 4.77 -1.42 3.75
N GLY A 41 6.08 -1.30 3.49
CA GLY A 41 6.95 -0.35 4.21
C GLY A 41 6.55 1.11 3.98
N VAL A 42 6.27 1.49 2.73
CA VAL A 42 5.78 2.84 2.39
C VAL A 42 4.44 3.13 3.06
N PHE A 43 3.54 2.15 3.09
CA PHE A 43 2.23 2.28 3.72
C PHE A 43 2.34 2.56 5.23
N ILE A 44 3.28 1.92 5.92
CA ILE A 44 3.52 2.15 7.35
C ILE A 44 4.00 3.58 7.60
N ILE A 45 4.98 4.08 6.83
CA ILE A 45 5.45 5.46 6.95
C ILE A 45 4.32 6.44 6.68
N LEU A 46 3.53 6.21 5.63
CA LEU A 46 2.41 7.07 5.26
C LEU A 46 1.33 7.08 6.36
N SER A 47 1.05 5.94 6.99
CA SER A 47 0.07 5.84 8.09
C SER A 47 0.51 6.65 9.31
N VAL A 48 1.80 6.59 9.67
CA VAL A 48 2.35 7.36 10.79
C VAL A 48 2.34 8.86 10.48
N LEU A 49 2.78 9.26 9.28
CA LEU A 49 2.75 10.66 8.85
C LEU A 49 1.32 11.21 8.76
N TRP A 50 0.37 10.39 8.33
CA TRP A 50 -1.04 10.74 8.26
C TRP A 50 -1.63 10.97 9.65
N GLY A 51 -1.42 10.03 10.58
CA GLY A 51 -1.87 10.19 11.97
C GLY A 51 -1.28 11.44 12.64
N TRP A 52 -0.04 11.79 12.28
CA TRP A 52 0.59 13.00 12.79
C TRP A 52 0.04 14.28 12.17
N GLY A 53 -0.06 14.35 10.84
CA GLY A 53 -0.41 15.57 10.12
C GLY A 53 -1.91 15.85 10.06
N VAL A 54 -2.73 14.82 9.85
CA VAL A 54 -4.17 14.94 9.65
C VAL A 54 -4.91 14.78 10.96
N ASP A 55 -4.61 13.71 11.71
CA ASP A 55 -5.30 13.42 12.97
C ASP A 55 -4.74 14.21 14.16
N LYS A 56 -3.65 14.98 13.95
CA LYS A 56 -2.93 15.77 14.97
C LYS A 56 -2.54 14.96 16.22
N LYS A 57 -2.53 13.64 16.13
CA LYS A 57 -2.04 12.77 17.18
C LYS A 57 -0.54 12.64 16.99
N ALA A 58 0.22 13.20 17.94
CA ALA A 58 1.66 12.98 17.96
C ALA A 58 1.90 11.46 18.04
N PRO A 59 2.66 10.88 17.10
CA PRO A 59 2.98 9.45 17.14
C PRO A 59 3.74 9.16 18.42
N ASP A 60 3.29 8.14 19.14
CA ASP A 60 3.92 7.72 20.39
C ASP A 60 5.32 7.16 20.08
N THR A 61 6.20 7.21 21.06
CA THR A 61 7.48 6.49 21.10
C THR A 61 7.33 5.03 20.68
N TYR A 62 6.22 4.37 21.07
CA TYR A 62 5.91 3.00 20.65
C TYR A 62 5.54 2.89 19.17
N ASP A 63 4.86 3.89 18.58
CA ASP A 63 4.54 3.91 17.16
C ASP A 63 5.81 4.05 16.31
N TRP A 64 6.75 4.89 16.75
CA TRP A 64 8.05 5.03 16.10
C TRP A 64 8.89 3.76 16.16
N ILE A 65 8.94 3.09 17.31
CA ILE A 65 9.64 1.81 17.46
C ILE A 65 8.98 0.73 16.58
N GLY A 66 7.65 0.65 16.59
CA GLY A 66 6.90 -0.27 15.75
C GLY A 66 7.16 -0.04 14.26
N ALA A 67 7.12 1.21 13.81
CA ALA A 67 7.42 1.59 12.44
C ALA A 67 8.86 1.19 12.05
N ALA A 68 9.85 1.45 12.92
CA ALA A 68 11.23 1.07 12.69
C ALA A 68 11.40 -0.46 12.55
N VAL A 69 10.77 -1.25 13.44
CA VAL A 69 10.82 -2.73 13.38
C VAL A 69 10.20 -3.23 12.07
N CYS A 70 9.06 -2.71 11.66
CA CYS A 70 8.44 -3.10 10.40
C CYS A 70 9.30 -2.71 9.19
N LEU A 71 9.92 -1.52 9.20
CA LEU A 71 10.82 -1.08 8.13
C LEU A 71 12.09 -1.94 8.06
N ILE A 72 12.63 -2.38 9.19
CA ILE A 72 13.73 -3.34 9.22
C ILE A 72 13.27 -4.67 8.59
N GLY A 73 12.08 -5.17 8.93
CA GLY A 73 11.51 -6.38 8.33
C GLY A 73 11.37 -6.27 6.80
N VAL A 74 10.85 -5.14 6.31
CA VAL A 74 10.77 -4.85 4.86
C VAL A 74 12.15 -4.79 4.23
N SER A 75 13.11 -4.15 4.89
CA SER A 75 14.50 -4.06 4.44
C SER A 75 15.15 -5.44 4.33
N VAL A 76 14.91 -6.34 5.29
CA VAL A 76 15.37 -7.72 5.22
C VAL A 76 14.73 -8.45 4.04
N MET A 77 13.42 -8.32 3.82
CA MET A 77 12.77 -8.95 2.66
C MET A 77 13.28 -8.40 1.32
N LEU A 78 13.65 -7.13 1.27
CA LEU A 78 14.18 -6.46 0.07
C LEU A 78 15.64 -6.77 -0.20
N TRP A 79 16.51 -6.80 0.82
CA TRP A 79 17.97 -6.93 0.64
C TRP A 79 18.54 -8.27 1.08
N ALA A 80 17.77 -9.18 1.70
CA ALA A 80 18.28 -10.49 2.08
C ALA A 80 18.86 -11.22 0.84
N PRO A 81 20.18 -11.50 0.85
CA PRO A 81 20.81 -12.27 -0.20
C PRO A 81 20.37 -13.72 -0.06
N ARG A 82 19.87 -14.29 -1.16
CA ARG A 82 19.58 -15.72 -1.26
C ARG A 82 20.45 -16.25 -2.39
N HIS A 83 21.47 -17.01 -2.00
CA HIS A 83 22.10 -17.97 -2.91
C HIS A 83 21.09 -19.07 -3.24
#